data_AF-A0AAU1K1D5-F1
#
_entry.id   AF-A0AAU1K1D5-F1
#
_cell.length_a   1.000
_cell.length_b   1.000
_cell.length_c   1.000
_cell.angle_alpha   90.00
_cell.angle_beta   90.00
_cell.angle_gamma   90.00
#
_symmetry.space_group_name_H-M   'P 1'
#
loop_
_entity.id
_entity.type
_entity.pdbx_description
1 polymer ?
#
loop_
_entity_poly.entity_id
_entity_poly.type
_entity_poly.pdbx_seq_one_letter_code
_entity_poly.pdbx_strand_id
1 'polypeptide(L)'
;MSDKLNDVVEDVRETAVRTLRDVMVRLAERKRKEADNLRDNANQRRDQDDDLANTVPQRSVDSRGRVIPEGVQRLPSGKLPSNWHHAGKVYDGDRWTAELKRKYPNGVRFTDDGYPDFSPYAEKTTKITPHFDGNHTTDFSTADRAAGVTARHRRENELTWHHHQDGTTLLLVPREIHDAVRHAGGVAIAKGRS
;
A
#
# COMPACT_ATOMS: atom_id res chain seq x y z
N MET A 1 -25.65 14.19 -91.68
CA MET A 1 -25.20 13.00 -90.94
C MET A 1 -24.17 13.33 -89.85
N SER A 2 -23.55 14.53 -89.87
CA SER A 2 -22.50 14.96 -88.93
C SER A 2 -23.01 15.32 -87.52
N ASP A 3 -24.17 15.95 -87.38
CA ASP A 3 -24.62 16.49 -86.08
C ASP A 3 -25.02 15.40 -85.07
N LYS A 4 -25.65 14.31 -85.53
CA LYS A 4 -26.03 13.19 -84.66
C LYS A 4 -24.84 12.42 -84.09
N LEU A 5 -23.69 12.46 -84.76
CA LEU A 5 -22.48 11.78 -84.30
C LEU A 5 -21.80 12.59 -83.19
N ASN A 6 -21.82 13.92 -83.28
CA ASN A 6 -21.26 14.80 -82.27
C ASN A 6 -22.06 14.73 -80.95
N ASP A 7 -23.39 14.71 -81.01
CA ASP A 7 -24.24 14.59 -79.82
C ASP A 7 -23.97 13.29 -79.03
N VAL A 8 -23.75 12.17 -79.75
CA VAL A 8 -23.45 10.87 -79.11
C VAL A 8 -22.07 10.89 -78.46
N VAL A 9 -21.08 11.58 -79.05
CA VAL A 9 -19.73 11.70 -78.47
C VAL A 9 -19.75 12.58 -77.22
N GLU A 10 -20.53 13.67 -77.23
CA GLU A 10 -20.71 14.56 -76.08
C GLU A 10 -21.39 13.82 -74.91
N ASP A 11 -22.47 13.06 -75.17
CA ASP A 11 -23.19 12.27 -74.16
C ASP A 11 -22.32 11.18 -73.53
N VAL A 12 -21.51 10.48 -74.33
CA VAL A 12 -20.54 9.49 -73.84
C VAL A 12 -19.48 10.15 -72.94
N ARG A 13 -19.02 11.35 -73.32
CA ARG A 13 -18.05 12.12 -72.53
C ARG A 13 -18.65 12.59 -71.20
N GLU A 14 -19.87 13.13 -71.21
CA GLU A 14 -20.56 13.55 -69.99
C GLU A 14 -20.83 12.38 -69.06
N THR A 15 -21.26 11.24 -69.61
CA THR A 15 -21.46 9.99 -68.85
C THR A 15 -20.16 9.49 -68.23
N ALA A 16 -19.04 9.55 -68.96
CA ALA A 16 -17.73 9.17 -68.43
C ALA A 16 -17.26 10.09 -67.29
N VAL A 17 -17.42 11.41 -67.45
CA VAL A 17 -17.07 12.40 -66.42
C VAL A 17 -17.93 12.22 -65.17
N ARG A 18 -19.23 11.99 -65.33
CA ARG A 18 -20.16 11.71 -64.21
C ARG A 18 -19.74 10.45 -63.46
N THR A 19 -19.43 9.38 -64.20
CA THR A 19 -19.01 8.11 -63.60
C THR A 19 -17.68 8.27 -62.83
N LEU A 20 -16.71 8.98 -63.39
CA LEU A 20 -15.44 9.28 -62.72
C LEU A 20 -15.64 10.11 -61.45
N ARG A 21 -16.54 11.12 -61.49
CA ARG A 21 -16.89 11.91 -60.31
C ARG A 21 -17.49 11.03 -59.22
N ASP A 22 -18.45 10.16 -59.56
CA ASP A 22 -19.08 9.27 -58.60
C ASP A 22 -18.09 8.29 -57.97
N VAL A 23 -17.15 7.75 -58.76
CA VAL A 23 -16.06 6.90 -58.25
C VAL A 23 -15.16 7.68 -57.29
N MET A 24 -14.78 8.90 -57.63
CA MET A 24 -13.93 9.75 -56.78
C MET A 24 -14.62 10.13 -55.45
N VAL A 25 -15.92 10.41 -55.48
CA VAL A 25 -16.71 10.68 -54.25
C VAL A 25 -16.74 9.43 -53.37
N ARG A 26 -17.05 8.26 -53.94
CA ARG A 26 -17.06 6.99 -53.19
C ARG A 26 -15.69 6.63 -52.61
N LEU A 27 -14.60 6.94 -53.31
CA LEU A 27 -13.24 6.75 -52.80
C LEU A 27 -12.94 7.70 -51.63
N ALA A 28 -13.36 8.96 -51.72
CA ALA A 28 -13.18 9.93 -50.65
C ALA A 28 -13.96 9.52 -49.38
N GLU A 29 -15.21 9.06 -49.54
CA GLU A 29 -16.03 8.55 -48.43
C GLU A 29 -15.41 7.32 -47.76
N ARG A 30 -14.87 6.38 -48.54
CA ARG A 30 -14.15 5.21 -47.99
C ARG A 30 -12.93 5.63 -47.18
N LYS A 31 -12.11 6.54 -47.70
CA LYS A 31 -10.93 7.05 -46.97
C LYS A 31 -11.31 7.78 -45.69
N ARG A 32 -12.41 8.55 -45.71
CA ARG A 32 -12.91 9.22 -44.50
C ARG A 32 -13.35 8.22 -43.45
N LYS A 33 -14.12 7.20 -43.84
CA LYS A 33 -14.57 6.14 -42.93
C LYS A 33 -13.42 5.31 -42.37
N GLU A 34 -12.39 5.05 -43.16
CA GLU A 34 -11.16 4.39 -42.72
C GLU A 34 -10.38 5.24 -41.70
N ALA A 35 -10.28 6.55 -41.93
CA ALA A 35 -9.64 7.48 -40.99
C ALA A 35 -10.41 7.59 -39.66
N ASP A 36 -11.74 7.65 -39.73
CA ASP A 36 -12.61 7.66 -38.54
C ASP A 36 -12.43 6.36 -37.74
N ASN A 37 -12.47 5.19 -38.40
CA ASN A 37 -12.22 3.90 -37.74
C ASN A 37 -10.82 3.80 -37.11
N LEU A 38 -9.79 4.32 -37.76
CA LEU A 38 -8.42 4.34 -37.22
C LEU A 38 -8.34 5.22 -35.97
N ARG A 39 -9.03 6.36 -35.97
CA ARG A 39 -9.11 7.26 -34.82
C ARG A 39 -9.86 6.61 -33.66
N ASP A 40 -10.99 5.96 -33.93
CA ASP A 40 -11.78 5.26 -32.92
C ASP A 40 -10.98 4.10 -32.29
N ASN A 41 -10.27 3.32 -33.09
CA ASN A 41 -9.39 2.25 -32.61
C ASN A 41 -8.21 2.81 -31.77
N ALA A 42 -7.63 3.95 -32.16
CA ALA A 42 -6.58 4.60 -31.39
C ALA A 42 -7.08 5.12 -30.03
N ASN A 43 -8.30 5.68 -29.98
CA ASN A 43 -8.93 6.10 -28.72
C ASN A 43 -9.24 4.87 -27.85
N GLN A 44 -9.81 3.81 -28.42
CA GLN A 44 -10.13 2.58 -27.69
C GLN A 44 -8.89 1.89 -27.09
N ARG A 45 -7.74 1.95 -27.78
CA ARG A 45 -6.46 1.48 -27.25
C ARG A 45 -5.95 2.35 -26.10
N ARG A 46 -6.10 3.68 -26.19
CA ARG A 46 -5.74 4.60 -25.10
C ARG A 46 -6.60 4.38 -23.87
N ASP A 47 -7.91 4.22 -24.05
CA ASP A 47 -8.83 3.93 -22.96
C ASP A 47 -8.48 2.58 -22.29
N GLN A 48 -8.09 1.56 -23.08
CA GLN A 48 -7.59 0.28 -22.55
C GLN A 48 -6.27 0.42 -21.78
N ASP A 49 -5.34 1.25 -22.27
CA ASP A 49 -4.06 1.49 -21.58
C ASP A 49 -4.28 2.24 -20.25
N ASP A 50 -5.22 3.18 -20.20
CA ASP A 50 -5.62 3.89 -18.97
C ASP A 50 -6.32 2.95 -17.97
N ASP A 51 -7.19 2.04 -18.43
CA ASP A 51 -7.82 1.01 -17.59
C ASP A 51 -6.79 -0.01 -17.05
N LEU A 52 -5.78 -0.37 -17.86
CA LEU A 52 -4.66 -1.20 -17.43
C LEU A 52 -3.77 -0.49 -16.39
N ALA A 53 -3.53 0.81 -16.56
CA ALA A 53 -2.80 1.62 -15.58
C ALA A 53 -3.54 1.74 -14.23
N ASN A 54 -4.88 1.65 -14.25
CA ASN A 54 -5.74 1.73 -13.07
C ASN A 54 -6.00 0.37 -12.39
N THR A 55 -5.65 -0.74 -13.04
CA THR A 55 -5.79 -2.11 -12.49
C THR A 55 -4.50 -2.68 -11.93
N VAL A 56 -3.34 -2.07 -12.21
CA VAL A 56 -2.11 -2.33 -11.44
C VAL A 56 -2.28 -1.65 -10.08
N PRO A 57 -2.28 -2.39 -8.95
CA PRO A 57 -2.28 -1.74 -7.65
C PRO A 57 -1.04 -0.84 -7.56
N GLN A 58 -1.26 0.47 -7.57
CA GLN A 58 -0.24 1.46 -7.34
C GLN A 58 0.41 1.10 -6.01
N ARG A 59 1.62 0.52 -6.05
CA ARG A 59 2.36 0.18 -4.84
C ARG A 59 2.48 1.45 -4.01
N SER A 60 1.83 1.48 -2.85
CA SER A 60 1.89 2.63 -1.96
C SER A 60 3.36 2.87 -1.62
N VAL A 61 3.87 4.07 -1.86
CA VAL A 61 5.26 4.43 -1.55
C VAL A 61 5.31 5.49 -0.46
N ASP A 62 6.34 5.45 0.38
CA ASP A 62 6.59 6.51 1.34
C ASP A 62 7.22 7.75 0.66
N SER A 63 7.45 8.81 1.43
CA SER A 63 8.06 10.05 0.92
C SER A 63 9.50 9.88 0.42
N ARG A 64 10.12 8.71 0.62
CA ARG A 64 11.45 8.35 0.13
C ARG A 64 11.38 7.33 -1.02
N GLY A 65 10.19 7.04 -1.55
CA GLY A 65 9.99 6.09 -2.65
C GLY A 65 10.05 4.62 -2.23
N ARG A 66 10.06 4.30 -0.93
CA ARG A 66 10.08 2.91 -0.46
C ARG A 66 8.68 2.32 -0.56
N VAL A 67 8.57 1.13 -1.16
CA VAL A 67 7.31 0.38 -1.25
C VAL A 67 6.83 0.04 0.16
N ILE A 68 5.63 0.49 0.48
CA ILE A 68 4.87 0.19 1.68
C ILE A 68 4.19 -1.17 1.45
N PRO A 69 4.41 -2.17 2.32
CA PRO A 69 3.72 -3.45 2.24
C PRO A 69 2.19 -3.27 2.31
N GLU A 70 1.46 -4.12 1.59
CA GLU A 70 0.00 -4.03 1.44
C GLU A 70 -0.76 -4.03 2.78
N GLY A 71 -0.24 -4.74 3.79
CA GLY A 71 -0.83 -4.77 5.13
C GLY A 71 -0.60 -3.51 5.98
N VAL A 72 0.32 -2.62 5.59
CA VAL A 72 0.66 -1.43 6.39
C VAL A 72 -0.31 -0.30 6.12
N GLN A 73 -1.12 0.01 7.13
CA GLN A 73 -2.01 1.17 7.14
C GLN A 73 -1.32 2.39 7.75
N ARG A 74 -1.70 3.58 7.27
CA ARG A 74 -1.29 4.84 7.91
C ARG A 74 -2.07 5.03 9.20
N LEU A 75 -1.40 5.55 10.22
CA LEU A 75 -2.02 6.01 11.46
C LEU A 75 -3.02 7.15 11.14
N PRO A 76 -3.97 7.48 12.04
CA PRO A 76 -4.87 8.64 11.86
C PRO A 76 -4.15 9.96 11.61
N SER A 77 -2.88 10.07 12.06
CA SER A 77 -2.01 11.22 11.78
C SER A 77 -1.45 11.29 10.35
N GLY A 78 -1.75 10.30 9.50
CA GLY A 78 -1.20 10.13 8.14
C GLY A 78 0.21 9.52 8.09
N LYS A 79 0.88 9.38 9.24
CA LYS A 79 2.21 8.76 9.36
C LYS A 79 2.12 7.24 9.25
N LEU A 80 3.19 6.60 8.78
CA LEU A 80 3.33 5.14 8.83
C LEU A 80 3.71 4.69 10.25
N PRO A 81 3.29 3.49 10.70
CA PRO A 81 3.74 2.90 11.96
C PRO A 81 5.26 2.82 12.03
N SER A 82 5.87 3.11 13.17
CA SER A 82 7.34 3.26 13.29
C SER A 82 8.14 2.09 12.70
N ASN A 83 7.63 0.87 12.85
CA ASN A 83 8.30 -0.36 12.42
C ASN A 83 7.71 -0.97 11.15
N TRP A 84 6.97 -0.19 10.35
CA TRP A 84 6.33 -0.69 9.13
C TRP A 84 7.28 -1.40 8.16
N HIS A 85 8.55 -1.01 8.14
CA HIS A 85 9.59 -1.62 7.31
C HIS A 85 9.86 -3.10 7.63
N HIS A 86 9.47 -3.53 8.82
CA HIS A 86 9.60 -4.89 9.30
C HIS A 86 8.33 -5.73 9.07
N ALA A 87 7.25 -5.15 8.51
CA ALA A 87 5.99 -5.84 8.31
C ALA A 87 6.16 -7.21 7.61
N GLY A 88 5.53 -8.23 8.19
CA GLY A 88 5.58 -9.63 7.74
C GLY A 88 6.90 -10.37 8.02
N LYS A 89 7.91 -9.72 8.62
CA LYS A 89 9.24 -10.29 8.86
C LYS A 89 9.43 -10.77 10.29
N VAL A 90 10.38 -11.67 10.49
CA VAL A 90 10.95 -11.94 11.81
C VAL A 90 12.08 -10.95 12.04
N TYR A 91 12.15 -10.36 13.23
CA TYR A 91 13.25 -9.44 13.56
C TYR A 91 14.60 -10.15 13.56
N ASP A 92 15.55 -9.59 12.81
CA ASP A 92 16.90 -10.12 12.63
C ASP A 92 17.99 -9.03 12.65
N GLY A 93 17.66 -7.82 13.14
CA GLY A 93 18.57 -6.67 13.13
C GLY A 93 19.74 -6.77 14.12
N ASP A 94 20.65 -5.79 14.09
CA ASP A 94 21.94 -5.81 14.81
C ASP A 94 21.84 -6.01 16.33
N ARG A 95 20.70 -5.64 16.95
CA ARG A 95 20.45 -5.84 18.38
C ARG A 95 19.97 -7.26 18.71
N TRP A 96 19.65 -8.07 17.70
CA TRP A 96 19.30 -9.48 17.84
C TRP A 96 20.56 -10.33 18.00
N THR A 97 21.17 -10.24 19.17
CA THR A 97 22.44 -10.90 19.47
C THR A 97 22.35 -12.43 19.39
N ALA A 98 23.50 -13.10 19.29
CA ALA A 98 23.55 -14.56 19.36
C ALA A 98 22.96 -15.13 20.66
N GLU A 99 23.03 -14.37 21.75
CA GLU A 99 22.41 -14.74 23.02
C GLU A 99 20.89 -14.67 22.96
N LEU A 100 20.32 -13.57 22.45
CA LEU A 100 18.89 -13.44 22.24
C LEU A 100 18.37 -14.51 21.28
N LYS A 101 19.12 -14.82 20.22
CA LYS A 101 18.76 -15.91 19.29
C LYS A 101 18.73 -17.28 19.97
N ARG A 102 19.61 -17.54 20.95
CA ARG A 102 19.56 -18.79 21.74
C ARG A 102 18.36 -18.81 22.69
N LYS A 103 18.05 -17.69 23.34
CA LYS A 103 16.95 -17.58 24.31
C LYS A 103 15.57 -17.55 23.64
N TYR A 104 15.49 -16.95 22.46
CA TYR A 104 14.27 -16.74 21.67
C TYR A 104 14.48 -17.23 20.23
N PRO A 105 14.55 -18.56 20.00
CA PRO A 105 14.89 -19.12 18.70
C PRO A 105 13.87 -18.80 17.60
N ASN A 106 12.62 -18.49 17.97
CA ASN A 106 11.55 -18.14 17.04
C ASN A 106 11.53 -16.65 16.66
N GLY A 107 12.36 -15.81 17.30
CA GLY A 107 12.39 -14.37 17.03
C GLY A 107 11.13 -13.62 17.44
N VAL A 108 11.08 -12.32 17.15
CA VAL A 108 9.85 -11.53 17.24
C VAL A 108 9.32 -11.35 15.83
N ARG A 109 8.12 -11.87 15.57
CA ARG A 109 7.45 -11.65 14.28
C ARG A 109 6.82 -10.27 14.29
N PHE A 110 6.87 -9.60 13.14
CA PHE A 110 6.05 -8.45 12.87
C PHE A 110 4.78 -8.88 12.12
N THR A 111 3.67 -8.28 12.50
CA THR A 111 2.41 -8.38 11.78
C THR A 111 2.51 -7.75 10.39
N ASP A 112 1.54 -8.00 9.51
CA ASP A 112 1.54 -7.46 8.15
C ASP A 112 1.38 -5.93 8.11
N ASP A 113 0.89 -5.33 9.18
CA ASP A 113 0.82 -3.89 9.41
C ASP A 113 2.04 -3.31 10.16
N GLY A 114 3.01 -4.16 10.52
CA GLY A 114 4.33 -3.72 11.00
C GLY A 114 4.42 -3.47 12.51
N TYR A 115 3.58 -4.12 13.30
CA TYR A 115 3.70 -4.14 14.76
C TYR A 115 4.42 -5.40 15.24
N PRO A 116 5.32 -5.30 16.23
CA PRO A 116 5.99 -6.46 16.80
C PRO A 116 5.00 -7.28 17.63
N ASP A 117 4.94 -8.58 17.38
CA ASP A 117 4.13 -9.52 18.15
C ASP A 117 4.96 -10.12 19.29
N PHE A 118 4.75 -9.58 20.49
CA PHE A 118 5.34 -10.10 21.73
C PHE A 118 4.45 -11.12 22.45
N SER A 119 3.27 -11.44 21.92
CA SER A 119 2.32 -12.35 22.58
C SER A 119 2.93 -13.70 22.97
N PRO A 120 3.82 -14.33 22.16
CA PRO A 120 4.49 -15.58 22.54
C PRO A 120 5.39 -15.49 23.78
N TYR A 121 5.77 -14.27 24.18
CA TYR A 121 6.71 -13.98 25.26
C TYR A 121 6.04 -13.26 26.44
N ALA A 122 4.72 -13.11 26.42
CA ALA A 122 3.97 -12.44 27.47
C ALA A 122 3.78 -13.35 28.69
N GLU A 123 4.24 -12.91 29.85
CA GLU A 123 3.97 -13.58 31.13
C GLU A 123 2.54 -13.35 31.60
N LYS A 124 2.01 -12.15 31.33
CA LYS A 124 0.64 -11.76 31.65
C LYS A 124 0.09 -10.83 30.58
N THR A 125 -1.20 -10.93 30.35
CA THR A 125 -1.96 -10.06 29.45
C THR A 125 -3.06 -9.38 30.24
N THR A 126 -3.21 -8.07 30.07
CA THR A 126 -4.27 -7.28 30.69
C THR A 126 -4.96 -6.40 29.67
N LYS A 127 -6.21 -6.03 29.98
CA LYS A 127 -6.97 -5.06 29.19
C LYS A 127 -7.35 -3.87 30.06
N ILE A 128 -7.13 -2.67 29.55
CA ILE A 128 -7.60 -1.40 30.11
C ILE A 128 -8.75 -0.91 29.24
N THR A 129 -9.91 -0.71 29.85
CA THR A 129 -11.14 -0.26 29.17
C THR A 129 -11.50 1.18 29.58
N PRO A 130 -12.03 2.01 28.66
CA PRO A 130 -12.31 1.71 27.25
C PRO A 130 -11.04 1.66 26.38
N HIS A 131 -9.95 2.30 26.82
CA HIS A 131 -8.63 2.32 26.20
C HIS A 131 -7.60 2.81 27.23
N PHE A 132 -6.30 2.58 26.98
CA PHE A 132 -5.24 3.20 27.78
C PHE A 132 -5.00 4.67 27.39
N ASP A 133 -4.46 5.49 28.30
CA ASP A 133 -4.29 6.95 28.10
C ASP A 133 -3.02 7.28 27.28
N GLY A 134 -2.16 6.28 27.07
CA GLY A 134 -0.84 6.41 26.45
C GLY A 134 0.18 7.06 27.39
N ASN A 135 -0.11 7.17 28.68
CA ASN A 135 0.83 7.57 29.71
C ASN A 135 1.40 6.32 30.38
N HIS A 136 2.67 6.01 30.12
CA HIS A 136 3.31 4.81 30.64
C HIS A 136 3.16 4.63 32.15
N THR A 137 3.27 5.71 32.94
CA THR A 137 3.16 5.60 34.40
C THR A 137 1.76 5.18 34.82
N THR A 138 0.74 5.86 34.30
CA THR A 138 -0.66 5.58 34.62
C THR A 138 -1.09 4.21 34.11
N ASP A 139 -0.79 3.91 32.84
CA ASP A 139 -1.16 2.66 32.19
C ASP A 139 -0.47 1.47 32.87
N PHE A 140 0.82 1.59 33.20
CA PHE A 140 1.56 0.51 33.88
C PHE A 140 1.01 0.28 35.28
N SER A 141 0.68 1.34 36.03
CA SER A 141 0.09 1.18 37.37
C SER A 141 -1.28 0.50 37.32
N THR A 142 -2.06 0.80 36.28
CA THR A 142 -3.38 0.19 36.05
C THR A 142 -3.25 -1.27 35.64
N ALA A 143 -2.33 -1.58 34.73
CA ALA A 143 -2.02 -2.94 34.32
C ALA A 143 -1.45 -3.76 35.49
N ASP A 144 -0.54 -3.20 36.28
CA ASP A 144 0.01 -3.81 37.51
C ASP A 144 -1.13 -4.24 38.45
N ARG A 145 -2.07 -3.33 38.75
CA ARG A 145 -3.24 -3.63 39.59
C ARG A 145 -4.13 -4.72 38.97
N ALA A 146 -4.41 -4.64 37.66
CA ALA A 146 -5.25 -5.62 36.97
C ALA A 146 -4.60 -7.02 36.90
N ALA A 147 -3.27 -7.09 36.80
CA ALA A 147 -2.52 -8.33 36.67
C ALA A 147 -2.13 -8.97 38.02
N GLY A 148 -2.37 -8.26 39.14
CA GLY A 148 -1.85 -8.63 40.45
C GLY A 148 -0.32 -8.55 40.53
N VAL A 149 0.29 -7.61 39.79
CA VAL A 149 1.74 -7.40 39.71
C VAL A 149 2.13 -6.11 40.41
N THR A 150 3.34 -6.03 40.94
CA THR A 150 3.88 -4.80 41.50
C THR A 150 5.00 -4.24 40.61
N ALA A 151 5.20 -2.92 40.66
CA ALA A 151 6.36 -2.30 40.02
C ALA A 151 7.70 -2.89 40.50
N ARG A 152 7.76 -3.36 41.76
CA ARG A 152 8.93 -4.07 42.31
C ARG A 152 9.14 -5.41 41.58
N HIS A 153 8.10 -6.22 41.44
CA HIS A 153 8.16 -7.50 40.74
C HIS A 153 8.68 -7.32 39.29
N ARG A 154 8.18 -6.32 38.55
CA ARG A 154 8.68 -6.02 37.20
C ARG A 154 10.14 -5.61 37.18
N ARG A 155 10.61 -4.91 38.22
CA ARG A 155 12.01 -4.48 38.31
C ARG A 155 12.93 -5.68 38.56
N GLU A 156 12.56 -6.52 39.52
CA GLU A 156 13.35 -7.68 39.96
C GLU A 156 13.40 -8.81 38.91
N ASN A 157 12.34 -8.95 38.10
CA ASN A 157 12.28 -9.96 37.03
C ASN A 157 12.56 -9.37 35.63
N GLU A 158 13.05 -8.13 35.58
CA GLU A 158 13.37 -7.44 34.33
C GLU A 158 12.24 -7.41 33.30
N LEU A 159 11.01 -7.13 33.74
CA LEU A 159 9.81 -7.09 32.89
C LEU A 159 9.38 -5.66 32.55
N THR A 160 8.67 -5.51 31.43
CA THR A 160 8.02 -4.26 31.03
C THR A 160 6.66 -4.54 30.42
N TRP A 161 5.74 -3.60 30.58
CA TRP A 161 4.48 -3.64 29.83
C TRP A 161 4.73 -3.13 28.40
N HIS A 162 4.21 -3.85 27.43
CA HIS A 162 4.14 -3.50 26.03
C HIS A 162 2.69 -3.16 25.68
N HIS A 163 2.44 -1.94 25.20
CA HIS A 163 1.14 -1.53 24.68
C HIS A 163 0.89 -2.16 23.31
N HIS A 164 -0.14 -3.00 23.22
CA HIS A 164 -0.57 -3.61 21.96
C HIS A 164 -1.28 -2.58 21.08
N GLN A 165 -1.23 -2.76 19.76
CA GLN A 165 -1.77 -1.83 18.77
C GLN A 165 -3.30 -1.70 18.79
N ASP A 166 -4.01 -2.59 19.51
CA ASP A 166 -5.47 -2.54 19.66
C ASP A 166 -5.95 -1.41 20.60
N GLY A 167 -5.04 -0.68 21.25
CA GLY A 167 -5.38 0.47 22.09
C GLY A 167 -5.90 0.12 23.48
N THR A 168 -6.00 -1.17 23.84
CA THR A 168 -6.60 -1.62 25.10
C THR A 168 -5.78 -2.67 25.82
N THR A 169 -5.00 -3.47 25.08
CA THR A 169 -4.26 -4.61 25.64
C THR A 169 -2.84 -4.19 26.03
N LEU A 170 -2.39 -4.62 27.21
CA LEU A 170 -0.98 -4.58 27.61
C LEU A 170 -0.45 -5.98 27.88
N LEU A 171 0.75 -6.25 27.36
CA LEU A 171 1.48 -7.50 27.50
C LEU A 171 2.68 -7.30 28.44
N LEU A 172 2.78 -8.07 29.51
CA LEU A 172 3.94 -8.06 30.40
C LEU A 172 5.01 -8.99 29.81
N VAL A 173 6.11 -8.42 29.34
CA VAL A 173 7.13 -9.14 28.57
C VAL A 173 8.53 -8.90 29.15
N PRO A 174 9.50 -9.79 28.90
CA PRO A 174 10.91 -9.53 29.24
C PRO A 174 11.40 -8.23 28.60
N ARG A 175 12.12 -7.41 29.38
CA ARG A 175 12.62 -6.11 28.93
C ARG A 175 13.68 -6.26 27.86
N GLU A 176 14.52 -7.29 27.93
CA GLU A 176 15.60 -7.54 26.98
C GLU A 176 15.09 -7.70 25.54
N ILE A 177 14.01 -8.47 25.33
CA ILE A 177 13.45 -8.74 24.00
C ILE A 177 12.69 -7.51 23.49
N HIS A 178 11.94 -6.85 24.38
CA HIS A 178 11.25 -5.61 24.07
C HIS A 178 12.22 -4.51 23.65
N ASP A 179 13.33 -4.36 24.38
CA ASP A 179 14.36 -3.37 24.08
C ASP A 179 15.09 -3.72 22.78
N ALA A 180 15.44 -4.98 22.52
CA ALA A 180 16.11 -5.38 21.28
C ALA A 180 15.31 -4.95 20.04
N VAL A 181 14.00 -5.18 20.05
CA VAL A 181 13.10 -4.86 18.92
C VAL A 181 12.77 -3.36 18.87
N ARG A 182 12.65 -2.67 20.02
CA ARG A 182 12.39 -1.21 20.05
C ARG A 182 13.47 -0.41 19.34
N HIS A 183 14.73 -0.85 19.37
CA HIS A 183 15.85 -0.13 18.76
C HIS A 183 16.08 -0.44 17.28
N ALA A 184 15.19 -1.20 16.64
CA ALA A 184 15.28 -1.68 15.26
C ALA A 184 14.83 -0.70 14.16
N GLY A 185 14.45 0.54 14.51
CA GLY A 185 14.00 1.57 13.57
C GLY A 185 14.25 2.96 14.13
N GLY A 186 15.08 3.75 13.45
CA GLY A 186 15.70 4.96 13.98
C GLY A 186 14.77 6.16 14.19
N VAL A 187 15.02 6.84 15.32
CA VAL A 187 14.57 8.18 15.77
C VAL A 187 13.21 8.24 16.49
N ALA A 188 13.30 8.01 17.81
CA ALA A 188 12.64 8.77 18.88
C ALA A 188 11.13 9.12 18.72
N ILE A 189 10.25 8.27 19.24
CA ILE A 189 9.01 8.74 19.87
C ILE A 189 9.25 8.88 21.38
N ALA A 190 10.01 9.91 21.74
CA ALA A 190 9.98 10.50 23.08
C ALA A 190 9.66 12.02 23.06
N LYS A 191 9.41 12.62 21.88
CA LYS A 191 8.92 14.00 21.75
C LYS A 191 8.00 14.14 20.54
N GLY A 192 6.70 14.14 20.78
CA GLY A 192 5.68 14.36 19.74
C GLY A 192 4.30 14.73 20.27
N ARG A 193 4.19 15.16 21.53
CA ARG A 193 3.06 15.96 22.02
C ARG A 193 3.63 17.36 22.31
N SER A 194 3.69 18.20 21.28
CA SER A 194 3.87 19.65 21.37
C SER A 194 2.78 20.29 20.53
#